data_AF-A0A3B9QLH5-F1
#
_entry.id   AF-A0A3B9QLH5-F1
#
_cell.length_a   1.000
_cell.length_b   1.000
_cell.length_c   1.000
_cell.angle_alpha   90.00
_cell.angle_beta   90.00
_cell.angle_gamma   90.00
#
_symmetry.space_group_name_H-M   'P 1'
#
loop_
_entity.id
_entity.type
_entity.pdbx_description
1 polymer ?
#
loop_
_entity_poly.entity_id
_entity_poly.type
_entity_poly.pdbx_seq_one_letter_code
_entity_poly.pdbx_strand_id
1 'polypeptide(L)'
;MSEATFRFYAELNDFLPPGRRGREFTYRFLGSPAVKDAIEALGVPHVEVDLILVNGESVPFSFRLRDGDRVAVYPMFESLDISPLTRLRPCPLRHPAFVADVHLRKLARILRLLGFDVEFYPDAEDRWLVETSVREGRILLTRDRHLLKHGALTRGYWVRADRPVEQAREVIRRFDLLGLVRPFSRCLECGGRLAQVKKEDVIERIPPRTAAWLEEYVMCQRCGKLYWRGTHYGRLRSLVFQVLSPGRE
;
A
#
# COMPACT_ATOMS: atom_id res chain seq x y z
N MET A 1 -30.38 3.89 24.67
CA MET A 1 -29.37 3.39 23.70
C MET A 1 -29.51 4.26 22.49
N SER A 2 -28.44 4.91 22.05
CA SER A 2 -28.50 5.86 20.94
C SER A 2 -28.24 5.15 19.61
N GLU A 3 -28.77 5.70 18.53
CA GLU A 3 -28.65 5.13 17.18
C GLU A 3 -28.07 6.15 16.20
N ALA A 4 -27.26 5.69 15.26
CA ALA A 4 -26.79 6.46 14.11
C ALA A 4 -26.88 5.62 12.85
N THR A 5 -27.12 6.27 11.71
CA THR A 5 -27.21 5.61 10.40
C THR A 5 -25.88 5.70 9.68
N PHE A 6 -25.29 4.56 9.31
CA PHE A 6 -24.02 4.50 8.59
C PHE A 6 -24.22 4.08 7.13
N ARG A 7 -23.41 4.66 6.25
CA ARG A 7 -23.20 4.20 4.87
C ARG A 7 -21.72 4.24 4.53
N PHE A 8 -21.21 3.13 4.00
CA PHE A 8 -19.84 3.01 3.52
C PHE A 8 -19.81 2.96 2.00
N TYR A 9 -18.84 3.63 1.40
CA TYR A 9 -18.73 3.76 -0.05
C TYR A 9 -17.57 2.94 -0.61
N ALA A 10 -17.69 2.57 -1.89
CA ALA A 10 -16.68 1.85 -2.68
C ALA A 10 -16.04 0.68 -1.93
N GLU A 11 -14.71 0.58 -1.91
CA GLU A 11 -13.95 -0.56 -1.40
C GLU A 11 -14.02 -0.72 0.13
N LEU A 12 -14.59 0.24 0.86
CA LEU A 12 -14.86 0.07 2.31
C LEU A 12 -15.94 -0.98 2.57
N ASN A 13 -16.79 -1.26 1.57
CA ASN A 13 -17.82 -2.29 1.67
C ASN A 13 -17.23 -3.71 1.80
N ASP A 14 -15.97 -3.92 1.40
CA ASP A 14 -15.30 -5.21 1.52
C ASP A 14 -15.02 -5.60 2.99
N PHE A 15 -15.01 -4.62 3.89
CA PHE A 15 -14.88 -4.84 5.33
C PHE A 15 -16.21 -5.21 6.01
N LEU A 16 -17.34 -4.90 5.37
CA LEU A 16 -18.66 -5.07 5.96
C LEU A 16 -19.29 -6.44 5.65
N PRO A 17 -20.19 -6.94 6.51
CA PRO A 17 -21.05 -8.08 6.20
C PRO A 17 -21.92 -7.83 4.96
N PRO A 18 -22.23 -8.86 4.13
CA PRO A 18 -22.97 -8.68 2.87
C PRO A 18 -24.27 -7.88 2.99
N GLY A 19 -25.04 -8.08 4.06
CA GLY A 19 -26.30 -7.36 4.30
C GLY A 19 -26.17 -5.86 4.55
N ARG A 20 -24.95 -5.35 4.79
CA ARG A 20 -24.66 -3.93 5.07
C ARG A 20 -23.94 -3.24 3.91
N ARG A 21 -23.57 -3.96 2.85
CA ARG A 21 -22.81 -3.42 1.72
C ARG A 21 -23.68 -2.52 0.85
N GLY A 22 -23.14 -1.36 0.48
CA GLY A 22 -23.71 -0.42 -0.49
C GLY A 22 -25.00 0.27 -0.05
N ARG A 23 -25.40 0.16 1.22
CA ARG A 23 -26.67 0.67 1.74
C ARG A 23 -26.51 1.31 3.11
N GLU A 24 -27.52 2.07 3.50
CA GLU A 24 -27.62 2.61 4.86
C GLU A 24 -28.03 1.51 5.83
N PHE A 25 -27.47 1.54 7.04
CA PHE A 25 -27.87 0.65 8.14
C PHE A 25 -27.71 1.35 9.49
N THR A 26 -28.51 0.92 10.47
CA THR A 26 -28.48 1.46 11.83
C THR A 26 -27.36 0.83 12.65
N TYR A 27 -26.58 1.67 13.32
CA TYR A 27 -25.58 1.31 14.32
C TYR A 27 -26.01 1.82 15.69
N ARG A 28 -26.06 0.91 16.66
CA ARG A 28 -26.45 1.21 18.05
C ARG A 28 -25.21 1.37 18.92
N PHE A 29 -25.20 2.38 19.77
CA PHE A 29 -24.08 2.65 20.67
C PHE A 29 -24.52 3.18 22.04
N LEU A 30 -23.56 3.18 22.96
CA LEU A 30 -23.70 3.71 24.32
C LEU A 30 -22.79 4.92 24.50
N GLY A 31 -23.27 5.94 25.21
CA GLY A 31 -22.52 7.17 25.43
C GLY A 31 -22.30 7.97 24.15
N SER A 32 -21.10 8.51 23.98
CA SER A 32 -20.69 9.33 22.84
C SER A 32 -19.33 8.85 22.29
N PRO A 33 -19.28 7.66 21.65
CA PRO A 33 -18.03 7.14 21.10
C PRO A 33 -17.50 8.07 20.02
N ALA A 34 -16.18 8.06 19.80
CA ALA A 34 -15.63 8.75 18.65
C ALA A 34 -16.07 8.01 17.38
N VAL A 35 -16.29 8.73 16.29
CA VAL A 35 -16.69 8.14 15.01
C VAL A 35 -15.66 7.12 14.53
N LYS A 36 -14.37 7.32 14.84
CA LYS A 36 -13.31 6.34 14.63
C LYS A 36 -13.60 4.99 15.29
N ASP A 37 -13.94 5.01 16.58
CA ASP A 37 -14.19 3.79 17.36
C ASP A 37 -15.38 3.02 16.77
N ALA A 38 -16.43 3.74 16.36
CA ALA A 38 -17.60 3.16 15.70
C ALA A 38 -17.25 2.52 14.35
N ILE A 39 -16.46 3.20 13.51
CA ILE A 39 -15.98 2.71 12.21
C ILE A 39 -15.15 1.42 12.40
N GLU A 40 -14.23 1.42 13.36
CA GLU A 40 -13.38 0.25 13.66
C GLU A 40 -14.18 -0.92 14.24
N ALA A 41 -15.17 -0.64 15.09
CA ALA A 41 -16.11 -1.62 15.61
C ALA A 41 -16.98 -2.24 14.51
N LEU A 42 -17.29 -1.48 13.46
CA LEU A 42 -17.97 -1.97 12.25
C LEU A 42 -17.06 -2.80 11.32
N GLY A 43 -15.76 -2.86 11.63
CA GLY A 43 -14.80 -3.72 10.94
C GLY A 43 -13.84 -2.98 10.01
N VAL A 44 -14.08 -1.70 9.74
CA VAL A 44 -13.30 -0.89 8.79
C VAL A 44 -12.09 -0.28 9.51
N PRO A 45 -10.85 -0.55 9.07
CA PRO A 45 -9.68 0.13 9.63
C PRO A 45 -9.69 1.63 9.33
N HIS A 46 -9.37 2.48 10.32
CA HIS A 46 -9.38 3.94 10.13
C HIS A 46 -8.42 4.42 9.05
N VAL A 47 -7.30 3.72 8.85
CA VAL A 47 -6.29 4.09 7.83
C VAL A 47 -6.77 3.97 6.38
N GLU A 48 -7.85 3.22 6.15
CA GLU A 48 -8.54 3.09 4.85
C GLU A 48 -9.54 4.23 4.59
N VAL A 49 -9.89 4.99 5.63
CA VAL A 49 -10.89 6.06 5.57
C VAL A 49 -10.21 7.40 5.34
N ASP A 50 -10.73 8.18 4.40
CA ASP A 50 -10.14 9.47 4.03
C ASP A 50 -11.12 10.65 4.16
N LEU A 51 -12.44 10.38 4.12
CA LEU A 51 -13.47 11.38 4.37
C LEU A 51 -14.62 10.78 5.18
N ILE A 52 -15.01 11.50 6.22
CA ILE A 52 -16.19 11.22 7.04
C ILE A 52 -17.11 12.43 6.96
N LEU A 53 -18.35 12.21 6.52
CA LEU A 53 -19.40 13.20 6.56
C LEU A 53 -20.40 12.81 7.64
N VAL A 54 -20.68 13.73 8.57
CA VAL A 54 -21.77 13.59 9.53
C VAL A 54 -22.81 14.67 9.22
N ASN A 55 -24.02 14.24 8.89
CA ASN A 55 -25.13 15.12 8.48
C ASN A 55 -24.75 16.09 7.33
N GLY A 56 -23.85 15.65 6.45
CA GLY A 56 -23.34 16.43 5.31
C GLY A 56 -22.08 17.25 5.59
N GLU A 57 -21.61 17.33 6.83
CA GLU A 57 -20.41 18.09 7.20
C GLU A 57 -19.17 17.20 7.35
N SER A 58 -18.02 17.67 6.85
CA SER A 58 -16.73 16.99 7.00
C SER A 58 -16.18 17.09 8.43
N VAL A 59 -16.01 15.94 9.08
CA VAL A 59 -15.61 15.84 10.49
C VAL A 59 -14.31 15.05 10.69
N PRO A 60 -13.54 15.31 11.77
CA PRO A 60 -12.38 14.51 12.12
C PRO A 60 -12.78 13.18 12.79
N PHE A 61 -11.83 12.24 12.87
CA PHE A 61 -11.98 10.97 13.59
C PHE A 61 -12.41 11.10 15.05
N SER A 62 -12.09 12.23 15.69
CA SER A 62 -12.43 12.55 17.08
C SER A 62 -13.87 13.03 17.29
N PHE A 63 -14.64 13.22 16.22
CA PHE A 63 -16.05 13.62 16.32
C PHE A 63 -16.84 12.62 17.17
N ARG A 64 -17.68 13.14 18.06
CA ARG A 64 -18.45 12.36 19.02
C ARG A 64 -19.85 12.13 18.48
N LEU A 65 -20.21 10.87 18.27
CA LEU A 65 -21.52 10.50 17.73
C LEU A 65 -22.66 10.91 18.66
N ARG A 66 -23.76 11.37 18.07
CA ARG A 66 -25.03 11.73 18.71
C ARG A 66 -26.16 10.88 18.16
N ASP A 67 -27.23 10.81 18.93
CA ASP A 67 -28.45 10.12 18.52
C ASP A 67 -29.03 10.76 17.25
N GLY A 68 -29.36 9.94 16.27
CA GLY A 68 -29.89 10.35 14.96
C GLY A 68 -28.85 10.76 13.91
N ASP A 69 -27.55 10.74 14.22
CA ASP A 69 -26.51 11.13 13.25
C ASP A 69 -26.54 10.25 12.00
N ARG A 70 -26.36 10.88 10.83
CA ARG A 70 -26.16 10.20 9.55
C ARG A 70 -24.70 10.30 9.14
N VAL A 71 -24.01 9.16 9.12
CA VAL A 71 -22.57 9.05 8.87
C VAL A 71 -22.32 8.42 7.50
N ALA A 72 -21.68 9.16 6.60
CA ALA A 72 -21.19 8.65 5.33
C ALA A 72 -19.66 8.56 5.37
N VAL A 73 -19.13 7.37 5.06
CA VAL A 73 -17.69 7.07 5.17
C VAL A 73 -17.15 6.71 3.79
N TYR A 74 -16.12 7.43 3.35
CA TYR A 74 -15.52 7.29 2.04
C TYR A 74 -14.06 6.85 2.14
N PRO A 75 -13.63 5.91 1.28
CA PRO A 75 -12.21 5.63 1.11
C PRO A 75 -11.54 6.74 0.31
N MET A 76 -10.21 6.75 0.31
CA MET A 76 -9.40 7.64 -0.51
C MET A 76 -9.58 7.32 -2.00
N PHE A 77 -9.90 8.29 -2.85
CA PHE A 77 -9.72 8.15 -4.30
C PHE A 77 -8.48 8.97 -4.69
N GLU A 78 -7.34 8.33 -4.98
CA GLU A 78 -6.15 9.07 -5.44
C GLU A 78 -6.35 9.70 -6.83
N SER A 79 -7.37 9.26 -7.58
CA SER A 79 -7.72 9.79 -8.90
C SER A 79 -8.51 11.10 -8.88
N LEU A 80 -8.88 11.62 -7.70
CA LEU A 80 -9.64 12.87 -7.56
C LEU A 80 -8.92 13.79 -6.57
N ASP A 81 -8.52 14.98 -7.02
CA ASP A 81 -8.00 16.02 -6.11
C ASP A 81 -9.14 16.57 -5.24
N ILE A 82 -9.35 15.90 -4.11
CA ILE A 82 -10.30 16.32 -3.07
C ILE A 82 -9.62 17.12 -1.95
N SER A 83 -8.39 17.62 -2.17
CA SER A 83 -7.63 18.41 -1.19
C SER A 83 -8.42 19.55 -0.52
N PRO A 84 -9.42 20.22 -1.15
CA PRO A 84 -10.23 21.22 -0.46
C PRO A 84 -11.24 20.65 0.54
N LEU A 85 -11.60 19.36 0.43
CA LEU A 85 -12.65 18.68 1.22
C LEU A 85 -12.08 17.75 2.30
N THR A 86 -10.85 17.27 2.13
CA THR A 86 -10.17 16.36 3.07
C THR A 86 -9.53 17.10 4.23
N ARG A 87 -10.17 17.02 5.40
CA ARG A 87 -9.62 17.52 6.67
C ARG A 87 -8.74 16.50 7.42
N LEU A 88 -8.54 15.31 6.85
CA LEU A 88 -7.85 14.19 7.50
C LEU A 88 -6.37 14.05 7.11
N ARG A 89 -5.90 14.59 5.97
CA ARG A 89 -4.50 14.51 5.52
C ARG A 89 -4.06 15.76 4.72
N PRO A 90 -2.80 16.23 4.86
CA PRO A 90 -2.36 17.52 4.28
C PRO A 90 -1.79 17.52 2.84
N CYS A 91 -1.51 16.40 2.16
CA CYS A 91 -0.93 16.43 0.79
C CYS A 91 -0.99 15.05 0.06
N PRO A 92 -1.23 15.00 -1.27
CA PRO A 92 -1.02 13.79 -2.09
C PRO A 92 0.46 13.34 -2.10
N LEU A 93 0.69 12.02 -2.19
CA LEU A 93 2.01 11.39 -2.03
C LEU A 93 2.88 11.61 -3.26
N ARG A 94 3.67 12.69 -3.28
CA ARG A 94 4.58 13.00 -4.41
C ARG A 94 5.65 11.92 -4.66
N HIS A 95 5.99 11.10 -3.66
CA HIS A 95 6.88 9.94 -3.76
C HIS A 95 6.42 8.81 -2.82
N PRO A 96 5.58 7.87 -3.28
CA PRO A 96 5.07 6.80 -2.45
C PRO A 96 6.19 5.80 -2.10
N ALA A 97 6.32 5.51 -0.81
CA ALA A 97 7.18 4.49 -0.25
C ALA A 97 6.35 3.53 0.61
N PHE A 98 6.72 2.26 0.61
CA PHE A 98 5.95 1.19 1.22
C PHE A 98 6.77 0.45 2.26
N VAL A 99 6.07 -0.12 3.23
CA VAL A 99 6.55 -1.23 4.05
C VAL A 99 5.58 -2.38 3.86
N ALA A 100 6.08 -3.57 3.58
CA ALA A 100 5.26 -4.74 3.30
C ALA A 100 5.36 -5.75 4.44
N ASP A 101 4.20 -6.23 4.88
CA ASP A 101 4.02 -7.36 5.79
C ASP A 101 4.76 -8.62 5.27
N VAL A 102 5.21 -9.49 6.20
CA VAL A 102 5.90 -10.76 5.95
C VAL A 102 5.17 -11.65 4.92
N HIS A 103 3.84 -11.63 4.92
CA HIS A 103 3.00 -12.40 3.99
C HIS A 103 3.02 -11.87 2.54
N LEU A 104 3.53 -10.65 2.34
CA LEU A 104 3.56 -9.95 1.06
C LEU A 104 4.96 -9.93 0.42
N ARG A 105 5.83 -10.88 0.78
CA ARG A 105 7.19 -11.01 0.21
C ARG A 105 7.23 -10.95 -1.32
N LYS A 106 6.33 -11.67 -1.99
CA LYS A 106 6.29 -11.71 -3.46
C LYS A 106 5.84 -10.37 -4.04
N LEU A 107 4.86 -9.72 -3.42
CA LEU A 107 4.44 -8.36 -3.78
C LEU A 107 5.59 -7.37 -3.61
N ALA A 108 6.28 -7.37 -2.47
CA ALA A 108 7.41 -6.48 -2.22
C ALA A 108 8.50 -6.62 -3.29
N ARG A 109 8.80 -7.86 -3.71
CA ARG A 109 9.74 -8.13 -4.81
C ARG A 109 9.25 -7.58 -6.16
N ILE A 110 7.96 -7.70 -6.47
CA ILE A 110 7.38 -7.16 -7.71
C ILE A 110 7.41 -5.63 -7.70
N LEU A 111 7.01 -4.99 -6.60
CA LEU A 111 7.05 -3.53 -6.48
C LEU A 111 8.48 -2.98 -6.59
N ARG A 112 9.47 -3.65 -5.98
CA ARG A 112 10.90 -3.32 -6.16
C ARG A 112 11.36 -3.49 -7.61
N LEU A 113 10.90 -4.56 -8.29
CA LEU A 113 11.20 -4.78 -9.71
C LEU A 113 10.69 -3.63 -10.58
N LEU A 114 9.53 -3.06 -10.23
CA LEU A 114 8.92 -1.90 -10.90
C LEU A 114 9.56 -0.56 -10.50
N GLY A 115 10.49 -0.55 -9.54
CA GLY A 115 11.25 0.64 -9.13
C GLY A 115 10.73 1.34 -7.87
N PHE A 116 9.74 0.78 -7.17
CA PHE A 116 9.19 1.38 -5.96
C PHE A 116 10.03 1.11 -4.72
N ASP A 117 10.04 2.08 -3.81
CA ASP A 117 10.70 1.96 -2.51
C ASP A 117 9.85 1.08 -1.59
N VAL A 118 10.28 -0.16 -1.37
CA VAL A 118 9.57 -1.08 -0.47
C VAL A 118 10.55 -1.65 0.55
N GLU A 119 10.32 -1.32 1.80
CA GLU A 119 10.99 -1.99 2.91
C GLU A 119 10.25 -3.30 3.22
N PHE A 120 11.02 -4.35 3.44
CA PHE A 120 10.50 -5.68 3.74
C PHE A 120 11.57 -6.40 4.55
N TYR A 121 11.16 -6.94 5.70
CA TYR A 121 12.01 -7.74 6.56
C TYR A 121 11.32 -9.09 6.81
N PRO A 122 11.97 -10.24 6.50
CA PRO A 122 11.38 -11.57 6.59
C PRO A 122 10.70 -11.92 7.92
N ASP A 123 11.30 -11.45 9.02
CA ASP A 123 10.93 -11.81 10.39
C ASP A 123 10.44 -10.56 11.15
N ALA A 124 9.77 -9.66 10.43
CA ALA A 124 9.23 -8.44 11.00
C ALA A 124 8.06 -8.75 11.93
N GLU A 125 8.12 -8.23 13.16
CA GLU A 125 6.97 -8.16 14.05
C GLU A 125 6.07 -6.97 13.66
N ASP A 126 4.79 -7.05 14.01
CA ASP A 126 3.79 -5.98 13.81
C ASP A 126 4.28 -4.63 14.33
N ARG A 127 4.92 -4.63 15.50
CA ARG A 127 5.51 -3.43 16.10
C ARG A 127 6.53 -2.77 15.17
N TRP A 128 7.43 -3.56 14.58
CA TRP A 128 8.44 -3.05 13.65
C TRP A 128 7.80 -2.49 12.38
N LEU A 129 6.76 -3.14 11.85
CA LEU A 129 6.02 -2.67 10.67
C LEU A 129 5.38 -1.31 10.91
N VAL A 130 4.70 -1.14 12.05
CA VAL A 130 4.07 0.13 12.45
C VAL A 130 5.12 1.21 12.71
N GLU A 131 6.16 0.92 13.51
CA GLU A 131 7.21 1.89 13.82
C GLU A 131 7.93 2.38 12.56
N THR A 132 8.25 1.47 11.63
CA THR A 132 8.87 1.82 10.34
C THR A 132 7.93 2.63 9.46
N SER A 133 6.64 2.25 9.38
CA SER A 133 5.63 3.01 8.64
C SER A 133 5.51 4.44 9.13
N VAL A 134 5.39 4.63 10.46
CA VAL A 134 5.20 5.93 11.07
C VAL A 134 6.47 6.79 10.99
N ARG A 135 7.62 6.23 11.37
CA ARG A 135 8.90 6.95 11.38
C ARG A 135 9.32 7.45 10.00
N GLU A 136 9.09 6.63 8.97
CA GLU A 136 9.53 6.93 7.60
C GLU A 136 8.39 7.44 6.70
N GLY A 137 7.18 7.58 7.25
CA GLY A 137 6.00 8.02 6.50
C GLY A 137 5.57 7.05 5.38
N ARG A 138 5.94 5.76 5.48
CA ARG A 138 5.66 4.72 4.48
C ARG A 138 4.24 4.19 4.63
N ILE A 139 3.63 3.81 3.51
CA ILE A 139 2.35 3.10 3.51
C ILE A 139 2.58 1.64 3.90
N LEU A 140 1.91 1.17 4.95
CA LEU A 140 1.91 -0.25 5.31
C LEU A 140 0.99 -1.05 4.39
N LEU A 141 1.55 -1.99 3.64
CA LEU A 141 0.80 -2.99 2.88
C LEU A 141 0.66 -4.25 3.73
N THR A 142 -0.56 -4.69 4.00
CA THR A 142 -0.84 -5.93 4.75
C THR A 142 -2.15 -6.56 4.30
N ARG A 143 -2.34 -7.84 4.60
CA ARG A 143 -3.64 -8.52 4.50
C ARG A 143 -4.30 -8.72 5.87
N ASP A 144 -3.61 -8.37 6.95
CA ASP A 144 -4.14 -8.38 8.29
C ASP A 144 -4.88 -7.06 8.59
N ARG A 145 -6.17 -7.19 8.86
CA ARG A 145 -7.03 -6.06 9.21
C ARG A 145 -6.76 -5.54 10.62
N HIS A 146 -6.28 -6.38 11.53
CA HIS A 146 -6.01 -5.99 12.92
C HIS A 146 -4.82 -5.03 12.97
N LEU A 147 -3.76 -5.34 12.23
CA LEU A 147 -2.58 -4.49 12.09
C LEU A 147 -2.94 -3.08 11.58
N LEU A 148 -3.88 -2.97 10.64
CA LEU A 148 -4.35 -1.68 10.12
C LEU A 148 -5.16 -0.85 11.11
N LYS A 149 -5.69 -1.46 12.18
CA LYS A 149 -6.41 -0.76 13.27
C LYS A 149 -5.47 -0.24 14.35
N HIS A 150 -4.16 -0.44 14.21
CA HIS A 150 -3.20 0.04 15.20
C HIS A 150 -3.25 1.58 15.28
N GLY A 151 -3.50 2.13 16.47
CA GLY A 151 -3.81 3.56 16.64
C GLY A 151 -2.71 4.53 16.21
N ALA A 152 -1.44 4.12 16.28
CA ALA A 152 -0.31 4.91 15.80
C ALA A 152 -0.20 4.97 14.27
N LEU A 153 -0.81 4.03 13.54
CA LEU A 153 -0.68 3.92 12.10
C LEU A 153 -1.50 5.02 11.43
N THR A 154 -0.83 5.79 10.56
CA THR A 154 -1.44 6.90 9.82
C THR A 154 -1.74 6.55 8.36
N ARG A 155 -0.98 5.61 7.78
CA ARG A 155 -1.06 5.19 6.38
C ARG A 155 -0.96 3.67 6.28
N GLY A 156 -1.97 3.05 5.71
CA GLY A 156 -1.99 1.62 5.48
C GLY A 156 -2.95 1.26 4.36
N TYR A 157 -2.77 0.08 3.79
CA TYR A 157 -3.64 -0.47 2.77
C TYR A 157 -3.77 -1.98 2.90
N TRP A 158 -5.03 -2.42 2.90
CA TRP A 158 -5.45 -3.79 2.92
C TRP A 158 -5.43 -4.35 1.51
N VAL A 159 -4.45 -5.22 1.25
CA VAL A 159 -4.28 -5.86 -0.06
C VAL A 159 -5.34 -6.96 -0.23
N ARG A 160 -6.28 -6.74 -1.14
CA ARG A 160 -7.44 -7.60 -1.37
C ARG A 160 -7.06 -8.84 -2.17
N ALA A 161 -6.26 -8.69 -3.22
CA ALA A 161 -5.90 -9.78 -4.12
C ALA A 161 -5.04 -10.86 -3.46
N ASP A 162 -5.24 -12.11 -3.89
CA ASP A 162 -4.47 -13.26 -3.42
C ASP A 162 -3.18 -13.50 -4.23
N ARG A 163 -3.24 -13.22 -5.54
CA ARG A 163 -2.16 -13.56 -6.47
C ARG A 163 -1.16 -12.40 -6.55
N PRO A 164 0.17 -12.63 -6.44
CA PRO A 164 1.16 -11.55 -6.39
C PRO A 164 1.11 -10.54 -7.55
N VAL A 165 0.79 -11.00 -8.76
CA VAL A 165 0.63 -10.13 -9.93
C VAL A 165 -0.59 -9.23 -9.79
N GLU A 166 -1.72 -9.78 -9.33
CA GLU A 166 -2.93 -9.01 -9.10
C GLU A 166 -2.78 -8.06 -7.91
N GLN A 167 -2.04 -8.47 -6.86
CA GLN A 167 -1.66 -7.59 -5.75
C GLN A 167 -0.87 -6.38 -6.24
N ALA A 168 0.09 -6.59 -7.14
CA ALA A 168 0.87 -5.49 -7.70
C ALA A 168 0.00 -4.57 -8.57
N ARG A 169 -0.86 -5.14 -9.43
CA ARG A 169 -1.84 -4.36 -10.22
C ARG A 169 -2.79 -3.55 -9.35
N GLU A 170 -3.27 -4.16 -8.27
CA GLU A 170 -4.12 -3.51 -7.27
C GLU A 170 -3.40 -2.30 -6.66
N VAL A 171 -2.18 -2.48 -6.14
CA VAL A 171 -1.40 -1.39 -5.55
C VAL A 171 -1.09 -0.29 -6.58
N ILE A 172 -0.71 -0.65 -7.81
CA ILE A 172 -0.42 0.34 -8.88
C ILE A 172 -1.65 1.18 -9.20
N ARG A 173 -2.82 0.55 -9.37
CA ARG A 173 -4.07 1.27 -9.64
C ARG A 173 -4.52 2.10 -8.44
N ARG A 174 -4.39 1.55 -7.24
CA ARG A 174 -4.85 2.19 -5.99
C ARG A 174 -4.14 3.50 -5.70
N PHE A 175 -2.85 3.54 -6.00
CA PHE A 175 -1.95 4.67 -5.70
C PHE A 175 -1.49 5.41 -6.97
N ASP A 176 -2.20 5.24 -8.09
CA ASP A 176 -1.90 5.83 -9.41
C ASP A 176 -0.40 5.80 -9.80
N LEU A 177 0.24 4.65 -9.60
CA LEU A 177 1.70 4.55 -9.67
C LEU A 177 2.24 4.40 -11.09
N LEU A 178 1.38 4.29 -12.11
CA LEU A 178 1.77 3.89 -13.46
C LEU A 178 2.80 4.85 -14.06
N GLY A 179 2.63 6.16 -13.87
CA GLY A 179 3.56 7.20 -14.33
C GLY A 179 4.91 7.22 -13.60
N LEU A 180 5.04 6.50 -12.47
CA LEU A 180 6.24 6.47 -11.63
C LEU A 180 7.07 5.19 -11.82
N VAL A 181 6.60 4.25 -12.65
CA VAL A 181 7.26 2.97 -12.87
C VAL A 181 8.63 3.16 -13.51
N ARG A 182 9.68 2.64 -12.85
CA ARG A 182 11.07 2.65 -13.31
C ARG A 182 11.67 1.25 -13.13
N PRO A 183 11.37 0.30 -14.03
CA PRO A 183 11.75 -1.09 -13.86
C PRO A 183 13.27 -1.24 -13.76
N PHE A 184 13.73 -2.23 -12.99
CA PHE A 184 15.16 -2.53 -12.83
C PHE A 184 16.01 -1.39 -12.23
N SER A 185 15.40 -0.42 -11.53
CA SER A 185 16.11 0.67 -10.84
C SER A 185 16.42 0.37 -9.37
N ARG A 186 15.83 -0.68 -8.80
CA ARG A 186 16.00 -1.09 -7.40
C ARG A 186 16.35 -2.56 -7.26
N CYS A 187 17.09 -2.84 -6.20
CA CYS A 187 17.48 -4.18 -5.79
C CYS A 187 16.26 -4.99 -5.37
N LEU A 188 16.11 -6.18 -5.94
CA LEU A 188 15.01 -7.08 -5.59
C LEU A 188 15.09 -7.61 -4.15
N GLU A 189 16.29 -7.68 -3.58
CA GLU A 189 16.51 -8.22 -2.23
C GLU A 189 16.29 -7.20 -1.12
N CYS A 190 16.79 -5.97 -1.28
CA CYS A 190 16.78 -4.96 -0.21
C CYS A 190 16.13 -3.63 -0.60
N GLY A 191 15.66 -3.47 -1.84
CA GLY A 191 15.03 -2.22 -2.32
C GLY A 191 15.97 -1.04 -2.56
N GLY A 192 17.28 -1.19 -2.28
CA GLY A 192 18.28 -0.14 -2.51
C GLY A 192 18.45 0.21 -4.00
N ARG A 193 18.89 1.44 -4.30
CA ARG A 193 19.11 1.90 -5.67
C ARG A 193 20.19 1.08 -6.38
N LEU A 194 19.95 0.77 -7.64
CA LEU A 194 20.93 0.15 -8.53
C LEU A 194 21.69 1.26 -9.29
N ALA A 195 23.00 1.14 -9.34
CA ALA A 195 23.86 2.01 -10.14
C ALA A 195 24.69 1.17 -11.11
N GLN A 196 24.99 1.71 -12.29
CA GLN A 196 25.91 1.09 -13.21
C GLN A 196 27.30 1.02 -12.60
N VAL A 197 27.98 -0.10 -12.84
CA VAL A 197 29.37 -0.32 -12.43
C VAL A 197 30.17 -0.78 -13.63
N LYS A 198 31.45 -0.42 -13.67
CA LYS A 198 32.33 -0.86 -14.74
C LYS A 198 32.70 -2.32 -14.52
N LYS A 199 32.88 -3.06 -15.62
CA LYS A 199 33.17 -4.49 -15.60
C LYS A 199 34.49 -4.80 -14.89
N GLU A 200 35.48 -3.93 -15.07
CA GLU A 200 36.81 -4.05 -14.49
C GLU A 200 36.74 -4.06 -12.95
N ASP A 201 35.85 -3.27 -12.37
CA ASP A 201 35.67 -3.13 -10.92
C ASP A 201 35.01 -4.36 -10.28
N VAL A 202 34.36 -5.23 -11.07
CA VAL A 202 33.56 -6.36 -10.57
C VAL A 202 33.89 -7.70 -11.23
N ILE A 203 34.96 -7.76 -12.04
CA ILE A 203 35.29 -8.91 -12.89
C ILE A 203 35.43 -10.21 -12.08
N GLU A 204 36.02 -10.13 -10.89
CA GLU A 204 36.23 -11.28 -9.99
C GLU A 204 34.93 -11.86 -9.42
N ARG A 205 33.85 -11.08 -9.43
CA ARG A 205 32.53 -11.46 -8.90
C ARG A 205 31.60 -12.00 -10.00
N ILE A 206 32.06 -12.00 -11.25
CA ILE A 206 31.27 -12.42 -12.42
C ILE A 206 31.73 -13.82 -12.86
N PRO A 207 30.80 -14.76 -13.09
CA PRO A 207 31.16 -16.05 -13.68
C PRO A 207 31.91 -15.88 -15.02
N PRO A 208 33.03 -16.58 -15.28
CA PRO A 208 33.87 -16.34 -16.46
C PRO A 208 33.12 -16.38 -17.80
N ARG A 209 32.13 -17.28 -17.94
CA ARG A 209 31.28 -17.39 -19.13
C ARG A 209 30.39 -16.16 -19.36
N THR A 210 29.97 -15.50 -18.29
CA THR A 210 29.15 -14.27 -18.33
C THR A 210 30.03 -13.06 -18.62
N ALA A 211 31.23 -13.01 -18.05
CA ALA A 211 32.21 -11.94 -18.32
C ALA A 211 32.66 -11.92 -19.79
N ALA A 212 32.60 -13.03 -20.52
CA ALA A 212 33.02 -13.06 -21.92
C ALA A 212 32.12 -12.24 -22.88
N TRP A 213 30.84 -12.01 -22.55
CA TRP A 213 29.86 -11.49 -23.52
C TRP A 213 28.99 -10.32 -23.01
N LEU A 214 29.08 -9.96 -21.74
CA LEU A 214 28.32 -8.86 -21.15
C LEU A 214 29.24 -7.72 -20.71
N GLU A 215 28.77 -6.49 -20.92
CA GLU A 215 29.47 -5.26 -20.53
C GLU A 215 28.64 -4.41 -19.55
N GLU A 216 27.32 -4.61 -19.51
CA GLU A 216 26.42 -3.87 -18.62
C GLU A 216 26.19 -4.62 -17.29
N TYR A 217 26.68 -4.03 -16.21
CA TYR A 217 26.48 -4.49 -14.84
C TYR A 217 25.89 -3.40 -13.98
N VAL A 218 25.01 -3.77 -13.07
CA VAL A 218 24.48 -2.86 -12.06
C VAL A 218 24.65 -3.45 -10.67
N MET A 219 25.07 -2.61 -9.72
CA MET A 219 25.29 -3.01 -8.33
C MET A 219 24.36 -2.23 -7.41
N CYS A 220 23.80 -2.94 -6.44
CA CYS A 220 23.04 -2.31 -5.37
C CYS A 220 23.96 -1.52 -4.45
N GLN A 221 23.65 -0.24 -4.27
CA GLN A 221 24.40 0.67 -3.40
C GLN A 221 24.18 0.42 -1.89
N ARG A 222 23.22 -0.46 -1.52
CA ARG A 222 22.92 -0.82 -0.11
C ARG A 222 23.53 -2.15 0.30
N CYS A 223 23.29 -3.22 -0.47
CA CYS A 223 23.75 -4.57 -0.12
C CYS A 223 24.89 -5.11 -1.01
N GLY A 224 25.38 -4.31 -1.97
CA GLY A 224 26.46 -4.71 -2.86
C GLY A 224 26.10 -5.84 -3.84
N LYS A 225 24.83 -6.27 -3.92
CA LYS A 225 24.40 -7.32 -4.84
C LYS A 225 24.57 -6.87 -6.29
N LEU A 226 25.26 -7.70 -7.08
CA LEU A 226 25.54 -7.48 -8.49
C LEU A 226 24.44 -8.11 -9.36
N TYR A 227 24.01 -7.41 -10.41
CA TYR A 227 23.03 -7.85 -11.38
C TYR A 227 23.52 -7.62 -12.80
N TRP A 228 23.08 -8.47 -13.73
CA TRP A 228 23.34 -8.38 -15.16
C TRP A 228 22.17 -9.00 -15.94
N ARG A 229 22.11 -8.74 -17.25
CA ARG A 229 21.07 -9.28 -18.14
C ARG A 229 21.35 -10.75 -18.50
N GLY A 230 21.17 -11.64 -17.53
CA GLY A 230 21.28 -13.10 -17.71
C GLY A 230 19.96 -13.75 -18.16
N THR A 231 19.92 -15.09 -18.09
CA THR A 231 18.76 -15.93 -18.45
C THR A 231 17.47 -15.58 -17.68
N HIS A 232 17.58 -15.02 -16.47
CA HIS A 232 16.45 -14.59 -15.67
C HIS A 232 15.82 -13.27 -16.13
N TYR A 233 16.54 -12.46 -16.92
CA TYR A 233 16.09 -11.14 -17.35
C TYR A 233 14.80 -11.20 -18.19
N GLY A 234 14.70 -12.17 -19.11
CA GLY A 234 13.51 -12.39 -19.92
C GLY A 234 12.26 -12.63 -19.07
N ARG A 235 12.35 -13.49 -18.05
CA ARG A 235 11.23 -13.77 -17.14
C ARG A 235 10.80 -12.54 -16.34
N LEU A 236 11.76 -11.74 -15.88
CA LEU A 236 11.46 -10.50 -15.15
C LEU A 236 10.81 -9.46 -16.06
N ARG A 237 11.25 -9.32 -17.32
CA ARG A 237 10.59 -8.45 -18.31
C ARG A 237 9.15 -8.90 -18.59
N SER A 238 8.92 -10.20 -18.76
CA SER A 238 7.56 -10.74 -18.93
C SER A 238 6.69 -10.45 -17.72
N LEU A 239 7.23 -10.54 -16.50
CA LEU A 239 6.51 -10.19 -15.28
C LEU A 239 6.16 -8.69 -15.21
N VAL A 240 7.09 -7.80 -15.57
CA VAL A 240 6.81 -6.36 -15.68
C VAL A 240 5.68 -6.12 -16.69
N PHE A 241 5.77 -6.71 -17.88
CA PHE A 241 4.73 -6.58 -18.90
C PHE A 241 3.38 -7.12 -18.41
N GLN A 242 3.37 -8.27 -17.74
CA GLN A 242 2.16 -8.87 -17.20
C GLN A 242 1.49 -7.93 -16.19
N VAL A 243 2.25 -7.33 -15.27
CA VAL A 243 1.69 -6.42 -14.27
C VAL A 243 1.18 -5.13 -14.90
N LEU A 244 1.90 -4.55 -15.87
CA LEU A 244 1.55 -3.26 -16.47
C LEU A 244 0.53 -3.34 -17.61
N SER A 245 0.31 -4.53 -18.18
CA SER A 245 -0.71 -4.70 -19.22
C SER A 245 -2.10 -4.53 -18.61
N PRO A 246 -3.01 -3.82 -19.30
CA PRO A 246 -4.41 -3.81 -18.89
C PRO A 246 -4.90 -5.26 -18.84
N GLY A 247 -5.47 -5.67 -17.70
CA GLY A 247 -6.08 -6.98 -17.58
C GLY A 247 -7.14 -7.12 -18.68
N ARG A 248 -7.20 -8.28 -19.34
CA ARG A 248 -8.41 -8.64 -20.09
C ARG A 248 -9.51 -8.80 -19.04
N GLU A 249 -10.44 -7.86 -19.02
CA GLU A 249 -11.72 -8.00 -18.30
C GLU A 249 -12.52 -9.18 -18.86
#